data_AF-A0A059X877-F1
#
_entry.id   AF-A0A059X877-F1
#
_cell.length_a   1.000
_cell.length_b   1.000
_cell.length_c   1.000
_cell.angle_alpha   90.00
_cell.angle_beta   90.00
_cell.angle_gamma   90.00
#
_symmetry.space_group_name_H-M   'P 1'
#
loop_
_entity.id
_entity.type
_entity.pdbx_description
1 polymer ?
#
loop_
_entity_poly.entity_id
_entity_poly.type
_entity_poly.pdbx_seq_one_letter_code
_entity_poly.pdbx_strand_id
1 'polypeptide(L)'
;MHEAILPRVIFSPGDLALGLAADLQKLGATVTLFSPGPVQTAVHNVTADLSYFERELAGRGDDYIDLLKKHPLTYITLARQVQSELIAAAFAAANRGEFDVIHLYTNEEDIALPFAQFCSVPVVFTHHDPFNFLVKYKNVFPKYSDL
;
A
#
# COMPACT_ATOMS: atom_id res chain seq x y z
N MET A 1 16.74 5.29 -5.34
CA MET A 1 16.13 6.63 -5.45
C MET A 1 14.90 6.79 -4.56
N HIS A 2 13.95 5.84 -4.52
CA HIS A 2 12.85 5.86 -3.54
C HIS A 2 13.33 5.67 -2.08
N GLU A 3 14.34 4.83 -1.83
CA GLU A 3 14.95 4.62 -0.50
C GLU A 3 15.48 5.91 0.13
N ALA A 4 15.86 6.90 -0.68
CA ALA A 4 16.40 8.17 -0.19
C ALA A 4 15.35 9.03 0.54
N ILE A 5 14.05 8.76 0.34
CA ILE A 5 12.97 9.45 1.06
C ILE A 5 12.76 8.86 2.45
N LEU A 6 12.97 7.55 2.63
CA LEU A 6 12.58 6.82 3.84
C LEU A 6 13.16 7.42 5.13
N PRO A 7 14.44 7.86 5.19
CA PRO A 7 14.98 8.50 6.40
C PRO A 7 14.42 9.91 6.69
N ARG A 8 13.68 10.51 5.75
CA ARG A 8 13.26 11.92 5.77
C ARG A 8 11.77 12.11 5.99
N VAL A 9 11.01 11.03 6.09
CA VAL A 9 9.55 11.03 6.19
C VAL A 9 9.11 9.97 7.19
N ILE A 10 8.03 10.23 7.92
CA ILE A 10 7.34 9.22 8.71
C ILE A 10 6.18 8.75 7.83
N PHE A 11 6.40 7.68 7.05
CA PHE A 11 5.31 6.99 6.37
C PHE A 11 4.78 5.83 7.22
N SER A 12 3.58 5.35 6.86
CA SER A 12 2.98 4.07 7.27
C SER A 12 4.06 3.03 7.59
N PRO A 13 3.88 2.22 8.65
CA PRO A 13 4.98 1.61 9.37
C PRO A 13 5.56 0.46 8.53
N GLY A 14 6.45 0.80 7.60
CA GLY A 14 7.07 -0.13 6.66
C GLY A 14 7.76 -1.26 7.41
N ASP A 15 8.40 -0.95 8.55
CA ASP A 15 9.01 -1.95 9.41
C ASP A 15 8.00 -2.92 10.03
N LEU A 16 6.77 -2.48 10.33
CA LEU A 16 5.71 -3.38 10.79
C LEU A 16 5.22 -4.30 9.67
N ALA A 17 5.08 -3.77 8.45
CA ALA A 17 4.71 -4.58 7.28
C ALA A 17 5.79 -5.62 6.95
N LEU A 18 7.06 -5.21 6.95
CA LEU A 18 8.20 -6.09 6.73
C LEU A 18 8.35 -7.13 7.85
N GLY A 19 8.20 -6.70 9.11
CA GLY A 19 8.25 -7.56 10.28
C GLY A 19 7.16 -8.63 10.25
N LEU A 20 5.91 -8.22 10.01
CA LEU A 20 4.78 -9.14 9.89
C LEU A 20 5.02 -10.18 8.78
N ALA A 21 5.43 -9.74 7.59
CA ALA A 21 5.69 -10.64 6.47
C ALA A 21 6.80 -11.66 6.79
N ALA A 22 7.91 -11.19 7.36
CA ALA A 22 9.03 -12.05 7.74
C ALA A 22 8.65 -13.04 8.86
N ASP A 23 7.90 -12.60 9.86
CA ASP A 23 7.51 -13.46 10.98
C ASP A 23 6.46 -14.51 10.58
N LEU A 24 5.51 -14.16 9.70
CA LEU A 24 4.60 -15.13 9.09
C LEU A 24 5.36 -16.19 8.28
N GLN A 25 6.38 -15.79 7.52
CA GLN A 25 7.24 -16.73 6.78
C GLN A 25 7.99 -17.68 7.73
N LYS A 26 8.54 -17.17 8.85
CA LYS A 26 9.19 -18.00 9.87
C LYS A 26 8.24 -19.01 10.51
N LEU A 27 6.95 -18.67 10.62
CA LEU A 27 5.90 -19.58 11.10
C LEU A 27 5.46 -20.60 10.04
N GLY A 28 6.02 -20.57 8.83
CA GLY A 28 5.78 -21.54 7.76
C GLY A 28 4.79 -21.08 6.70
N ALA A 29 4.28 -19.84 6.76
CA ALA A 29 3.44 -19.30 5.70
C ALA A 29 4.27 -18.98 4.43
N THR A 30 3.66 -19.17 3.25
CA THR A 30 4.21 -18.62 2.01
C THR A 30 3.70 -17.19 1.85
N VAL A 31 4.60 -16.22 1.92
CA VAL A 31 4.24 -14.79 1.92
C VAL A 31 4.79 -14.12 0.66
N THR A 32 3.91 -13.37 -0.01
CA THR A 32 4.29 -12.42 -1.08
C THR A 32 3.96 -11.01 -0.61
N LEU A 33 4.95 -10.12 -0.68
CA LEU A 33 4.82 -8.72 -0.30
C LEU A 33 4.69 -7.85 -1.55
N PHE A 34 3.57 -7.13 -1.66
CA PHE A 34 3.37 -6.11 -2.69
C PHE A 34 3.82 -4.75 -2.13
N SER A 35 4.76 -4.07 -2.80
CA SER A 35 5.29 -2.76 -2.36
C SER A 35 5.48 -1.79 -3.53
N PRO A 36 5.50 -0.46 -3.28
CA PRO A 36 5.74 0.53 -4.34
C PRO A 36 7.09 0.37 -5.04
N GLY A 37 8.11 -0.09 -4.31
CA GLY A 37 9.45 -0.32 -4.83
C GLY A 37 10.15 -1.45 -4.07
N PRO A 38 11.37 -1.82 -4.50
CA PRO A 38 12.12 -2.91 -3.89
C PRO A 38 12.37 -2.67 -2.40
N VAL A 39 12.20 -3.70 -1.59
CA VAL A 39 12.49 -3.66 -0.15
C VAL A 39 13.42 -4.78 0.26
N GLN A 40 14.26 -4.54 1.26
CA GLN A 40 15.14 -5.57 1.81
C GLN A 40 14.33 -6.54 2.67
N THR A 41 14.03 -7.72 2.13
CA THR A 41 13.25 -8.75 2.83
C THR A 41 13.57 -10.16 2.34
N ALA A 42 13.24 -11.16 3.15
CA ALA A 42 13.38 -12.58 2.82
C ALA A 42 12.14 -13.16 2.11
N VAL A 43 11.01 -12.46 2.15
CA VAL A 43 9.78 -12.85 1.43
C VAL A 43 9.88 -12.47 -0.05
N HIS A 44 9.10 -13.13 -0.90
CA HIS A 44 9.01 -12.71 -2.30
C HIS A 44 8.41 -11.29 -2.36
N ASN A 45 9.05 -10.38 -3.10
CA ASN A 45 8.60 -9.00 -3.22
C ASN A 45 8.19 -8.68 -4.67
N VAL A 46 6.91 -8.35 -4.84
CA VAL A 46 6.35 -7.83 -6.09
C VAL A 46 6.28 -6.31 -5.98
N THR A 47 6.88 -5.61 -6.94
CA THR A 47 6.96 -4.14 -6.95
C THR A 47 6.01 -3.54 -7.98
N ALA A 48 5.54 -2.31 -7.73
CA ALA A 48 4.80 -1.55 -8.73
C ALA A 48 5.66 -1.19 -9.94
N ASP A 49 5.02 -0.96 -11.09
CA ASP A 49 5.65 -0.30 -12.24
C ASP A 49 5.62 1.22 -12.02
N LEU A 50 6.78 1.79 -11.69
CA LEU A 50 6.92 3.23 -11.46
C LEU A 50 7.26 4.03 -12.71
N SER A 51 7.29 3.42 -13.91
CA SER A 51 7.76 4.07 -15.13
C SER A 51 6.98 5.35 -15.48
N TYR A 52 5.67 5.38 -15.22
CA TYR A 52 4.86 6.60 -15.42
C TYR A 52 5.13 7.68 -14.37
N PHE A 53 5.38 7.27 -13.12
CA PHE A 53 5.81 8.20 -12.06
C PHE A 53 7.16 8.82 -12.42
N GLU A 54 8.12 8.01 -12.88
CA GLU A 54 9.44 8.47 -13.28
C GLU A 54 9.41 9.41 -14.49
N ARG A 55 8.51 9.16 -15.45
CA ARG A 55 8.28 10.07 -16.58
C ARG A 55 7.73 11.42 -16.12
N GLU A 56 6.82 11.44 -15.15
CA GLU A 56 6.29 12.68 -14.57
C GLU A 56 7.39 13.49 -13.87
N LEU A 57 8.24 12.83 -13.09
CA LEU A 57 9.40 13.44 -12.45
C LEU A 57 10.37 14.05 -13.49
N ALA A 58 10.72 13.26 -14.52
CA ALA A 58 11.61 13.70 -15.59
C ALA A 58 11.05 14.89 -16.38
N GLY A 59 9.73 14.90 -16.65
CA GLY A 59 9.06 16.00 -17.36
C GLY A 59 9.06 17.31 -16.56
N ARG A 60 9.17 17.24 -15.23
CA ARG A 60 9.24 18.40 -14.33
C ARG A 60 10.66 18.82 -13.99
N GLY A 61 11.64 17.94 -14.19
CA GLY A 61 12.99 18.11 -13.65
C GLY A 61 13.02 18.04 -12.12
N ASP A 62 12.05 17.33 -11.53
CA ASP A 62 11.93 17.15 -10.09
C ASP A 62 12.42 15.75 -9.68
N ASP A 63 12.92 15.63 -8.45
CA ASP A 63 13.02 14.33 -7.76
C ASP A 63 11.78 14.07 -6.89
N TYR A 64 11.72 12.93 -6.20
CA TYR A 64 10.59 12.59 -5.33
C TYR A 64 10.36 13.59 -4.19
N ILE A 65 11.43 14.18 -3.64
CA ILE A 65 11.34 15.16 -2.55
C ILE A 65 10.82 16.48 -3.09
N ASP A 66 11.29 16.88 -4.27
CA ASP A 66 10.84 18.06 -4.98
C ASP A 66 9.37 17.94 -5.35
N LEU A 67 8.94 16.80 -5.90
CA LEU A 67 7.53 16.57 -6.21
C LEU A 67 6.66 16.64 -4.94
N LEU A 68 7.11 16.01 -3.85
CA LEU A 68 6.40 16.06 -2.56
C LEU A 68 6.27 17.50 -2.02
N LYS A 69 7.32 18.32 -2.14
CA LYS A 69 7.35 19.69 -1.57
C LYS A 69 6.70 20.73 -2.46
N LYS A 70 6.99 20.71 -3.76
CA LYS A 70 6.55 21.70 -4.75
C LYS A 70 5.14 21.37 -5.28
N HIS A 71 4.82 20.08 -5.38
CA HIS A 71 3.60 19.58 -6.03
C HIS A 71 2.90 18.47 -5.20
N PRO A 72 2.53 18.73 -3.94
CA PRO A 72 2.03 17.71 -3.02
C PRO A 72 0.78 16.98 -3.54
N LEU A 73 -0.13 17.69 -4.23
CA LEU A 73 -1.33 17.07 -4.82
C LEU A 73 -0.98 16.07 -5.93
N THR A 74 0.00 16.41 -6.77
CA THR A 74 0.49 15.50 -7.82
C THR A 74 1.12 14.27 -7.18
N TYR A 75 2.01 14.46 -6.20
CA TYR A 75 2.63 13.35 -5.47
C TYR A 75 1.57 12.40 -4.88
N ILE A 76 0.58 12.94 -4.16
CA ILE A 76 -0.49 12.15 -3.55
C ILE A 76 -1.30 11.40 -4.60
N THR A 77 -1.62 12.04 -5.73
CA THR A 77 -2.42 11.40 -6.79
C THR A 77 -1.67 10.24 -7.44
N LEU A 78 -0.37 10.38 -7.70
CA LEU A 78 0.45 9.30 -8.24
C LEU A 78 0.64 8.18 -7.21
N ALA A 79 0.85 8.51 -5.94
CA ALA A 79 0.97 7.52 -4.88
C ALA A 79 -0.32 6.68 -4.74
N ARG A 80 -1.49 7.32 -4.84
CA ARG A 80 -2.81 6.62 -4.86
C ARG A 80 -2.95 5.71 -6.06
N GLN A 81 -2.47 6.13 -7.23
CA GLN A 81 -2.50 5.29 -8.42
C GLN A 81 -1.66 4.03 -8.20
N VAL A 82 -0.41 4.18 -7.74
CA VAL A 82 0.48 3.06 -7.43
C VAL A 82 -0.17 2.11 -6.42
N GLN A 83 -0.76 2.64 -5.35
CA GLN A 83 -1.45 1.82 -4.34
C GLN A 83 -2.65 1.08 -4.94
N SER A 84 -3.46 1.74 -5.77
CA SER A 84 -4.63 1.14 -6.42
C SER A 84 -4.24 0.01 -7.36
N GLU A 85 -3.15 0.18 -8.13
CA GLU A 85 -2.63 -0.85 -9.04
C GLU A 85 -2.11 -2.07 -8.27
N LEU A 86 -1.39 -1.86 -7.16
CA LEU A 86 -0.93 -2.95 -6.30
C LEU A 86 -2.09 -3.72 -5.66
N ILE A 87 -3.12 -3.02 -5.16
CA ILE A 87 -4.33 -3.63 -4.60
C ILE A 87 -5.03 -4.47 -5.67
N ALA A 88 -5.23 -3.91 -6.87
CA ALA A 88 -5.87 -4.60 -7.98
C ALA A 88 -5.07 -5.85 -8.40
N ALA A 89 -3.75 -5.76 -8.45
CA ALA A 89 -2.89 -6.90 -8.77
C ALA A 89 -2.99 -8.01 -7.71
N ALA A 90 -2.98 -7.66 -6.42
CA ALA A 90 -3.13 -8.61 -5.32
C ALA A 90 -4.50 -9.30 -5.34
N PHE A 91 -5.58 -8.54 -5.55
CA PHE A 91 -6.93 -9.11 -5.68
C PHE A 91 -7.06 -10.00 -6.92
N ALA A 92 -6.49 -9.59 -8.05
CA ALA A 92 -6.52 -10.42 -9.26
C ALA A 92 -5.79 -11.75 -9.06
N ALA A 93 -4.66 -11.77 -8.35
CA ALA A 93 -3.93 -12.99 -8.01
C ALA A 93 -4.70 -13.88 -7.02
N ALA A 94 -5.28 -13.29 -5.96
CA ALA A 94 -6.18 -14.02 -5.05
C ALA A 94 -7.36 -14.66 -5.79
N ASN A 95 -7.98 -13.91 -6.70
CA ASN A 95 -9.10 -14.40 -7.52
C ASN A 95 -8.70 -15.52 -8.51
N ARG A 96 -7.41 -15.70 -8.78
CA ARG A 96 -6.86 -16.85 -9.52
C ARG A 96 -6.49 -18.03 -8.62
N GLY A 97 -6.70 -17.92 -7.30
CA GLY A 97 -6.36 -18.94 -6.33
C GLY A 97 -4.88 -18.95 -5.92
N GLU A 98 -4.15 -17.85 -6.15
CA GLU A 98 -2.73 -17.77 -5.78
C GLU A 98 -2.51 -17.50 -4.28
N PHE A 99 -3.52 -16.98 -3.58
CA PHE A 99 -3.45 -16.61 -2.17
C PHE A 99 -4.71 -17.04 -1.42
N ASP A 100 -4.55 -17.49 -0.17
CA ASP A 100 -5.65 -17.88 0.71
C ASP A 100 -6.23 -16.69 1.51
N VAL A 101 -5.42 -15.64 1.71
CA VAL A 101 -5.76 -14.44 2.48
C VAL A 101 -5.01 -13.26 1.86
N ILE A 102 -5.67 -12.10 1.80
CA ILE A 102 -5.01 -10.82 1.50
C ILE A 102 -4.92 -9.98 2.76
N HIS A 103 -3.73 -9.44 3.05
CA HIS A 103 -3.52 -8.47 4.12
C HIS A 103 -3.13 -7.11 3.52
N LEU A 104 -3.76 -6.04 3.99
CA LEU A 104 -3.57 -4.69 3.48
C LEU A 104 -3.32 -3.71 4.63
N TYR A 105 -2.20 -2.99 4.53
CA TYR A 105 -1.96 -1.81 5.35
C TYR A 105 -2.72 -0.62 4.75
N THR A 106 -3.72 -0.14 5.48
CA THR A 106 -4.56 0.98 5.09
C THR A 106 -3.98 2.28 5.63
N ASN A 107 -4.02 3.30 4.79
CA ASN A 107 -3.78 4.69 5.15
C ASN A 107 -5.13 5.43 5.20
N GLU A 108 -5.09 6.73 5.46
CA GLU A 108 -6.29 7.57 5.52
C GLU A 108 -7.19 7.49 4.27
N GLU A 109 -6.73 6.97 3.12
CA GLU A 109 -7.49 7.00 1.87
C GLU A 109 -8.47 5.83 1.75
N ASP A 110 -8.28 4.76 2.52
CA ASP A 110 -9.16 3.60 2.58
C ASP A 110 -9.48 2.98 1.21
N ILE A 111 -8.55 3.10 0.24
CA ILE A 111 -8.79 2.75 -1.18
C ILE A 111 -9.35 1.33 -1.32
N ALA A 112 -8.80 0.37 -0.57
CA ALA A 112 -9.19 -1.03 -0.68
C ALA A 112 -10.56 -1.36 -0.07
N LEU A 113 -11.05 -0.60 0.93
CA LEU A 113 -12.29 -0.92 1.64
C LEU A 113 -13.49 -1.13 0.71
N PRO A 114 -13.85 -0.18 -0.20
CA PRO A 114 -15.00 -0.38 -1.08
C PRO A 114 -14.81 -1.50 -2.10
N PHE A 115 -13.56 -1.88 -2.41
CA PHE A 115 -13.25 -2.90 -3.41
C PHE A 115 -13.04 -4.30 -2.83
N ALA A 116 -12.96 -4.44 -1.50
CA ALA A 116 -12.69 -5.72 -0.85
C ALA A 116 -13.72 -6.79 -1.17
N GLN A 117 -14.98 -6.39 -1.41
CA GLN A 117 -16.07 -7.25 -1.87
C GLN A 117 -15.78 -7.96 -3.21
N PHE A 118 -14.81 -7.48 -3.99
CA PHE A 118 -14.40 -8.08 -5.26
C PHE A 118 -13.25 -9.07 -5.13
N CYS A 119 -12.71 -9.27 -3.92
CA CYS A 119 -11.72 -10.29 -3.64
C CYS A 119 -12.40 -11.60 -3.23
N SER A 120 -11.98 -12.73 -3.79
CA SER A 120 -12.58 -14.04 -3.55
C SER A 120 -12.13 -14.70 -2.25
N VAL A 121 -11.17 -14.10 -1.55
CA VAL A 121 -10.61 -14.60 -0.31
C VAL A 121 -10.74 -13.55 0.80
N PRO A 122 -10.65 -13.94 2.08
CA PRO A 122 -10.71 -12.99 3.18
C PRO A 122 -9.65 -11.88 3.03
N VAL A 123 -10.10 -10.64 3.20
CA VAL A 123 -9.23 -9.45 3.19
C VAL A 123 -9.12 -8.90 4.60
N VAL A 124 -7.91 -8.82 5.13
CA VAL A 124 -7.61 -8.34 6.48
C VAL A 124 -6.94 -6.98 6.39
N PHE A 125 -7.44 -6.01 7.15
CA PHE A 125 -6.93 -4.64 7.14
C PHE A 125 -6.17 -4.32 8.43
N THR A 126 -5.04 -3.64 8.29
CA THR A 126 -4.36 -2.95 9.40
C THR A 126 -4.35 -1.46 9.12
N HIS A 127 -5.04 -0.69 9.95
CA HIS A 127 -5.02 0.77 9.88
C HIS A 127 -3.81 1.35 10.59
N HIS A 128 -3.14 2.30 9.91
CA HIS A 128 -2.06 3.09 10.49
C HIS A 128 -2.56 4.07 11.56
N ASP A 129 -3.69 4.73 11.32
CA ASP A 129 -4.20 5.82 12.17
C ASP A 129 -5.24 5.32 13.18
N PRO A 130 -5.27 5.86 14.41
CA PRO A 130 -6.25 5.41 15.38
C PRO A 130 -7.66 5.94 15.04
N PHE A 131 -8.63 5.03 14.99
CA PHE A 131 -10.00 5.27 14.51
C PHE A 131 -10.75 6.40 15.22
N ASN A 132 -10.40 6.69 16.48
CA ASN A 132 -11.08 7.68 17.31
C ASN A 132 -10.65 9.14 17.03
N PHE A 133 -9.52 9.36 16.36
CA PHE A 133 -8.98 10.71 16.14
C PHE A 133 -9.49 11.39 14.87
N LEU A 134 -9.82 10.63 13.82
CA LEU A 134 -10.25 11.20 12.55
C LEU A 134 -11.78 11.19 12.43
N VAL A 135 -12.38 12.38 12.34
CA VAL A 135 -13.82 12.57 12.08
C VAL A 135 -14.26 11.82 10.81
N LYS A 136 -13.36 11.72 9.82
CA LYS A 136 -13.58 10.94 8.61
C LYS A 136 -13.99 9.50 8.93
N TYR A 137 -13.26 8.79 9.78
CA TYR A 137 -13.56 7.38 10.06
C TYR A 137 -14.92 7.20 10.73
N LYS A 138 -15.28 8.08 11.67
CA LYS A 138 -16.61 8.09 12.30
C LYS A 138 -17.75 8.22 11.28
N ASN A 139 -17.52 8.96 10.20
CA ASN A 139 -18.51 9.20 9.15
C ASN A 139 -18.55 8.11 8.08
N VAL A 140 -17.41 7.47 7.79
CA VAL A 140 -17.27 6.56 6.65
C VAL A 140 -17.46 5.10 7.07
N PHE A 141 -16.93 4.69 8.22
CA PHE A 141 -16.93 3.28 8.66
C PHE A 141 -18.31 2.68 8.90
N PRO A 142 -19.34 3.43 9.32
CA PRO A 142 -20.70 2.89 9.37
C PRO A 142 -21.21 2.31 8.04
N LYS A 143 -20.60 2.67 6.90
CA LYS A 143 -20.93 2.09 5.58
C LYS A 143 -20.38 0.67 5.37
N TYR A 144 -19.44 0.24 6.19
CA TYR A 144 -18.71 -1.01 6.07
C TYR A 144 -18.98 -1.93 7.27
N SER A 145 -20.17 -1.85 7.87
CA SER A 145 -20.55 -2.65 9.04
C SER A 145 -20.59 -4.15 8.77
N ASP A 146 -20.79 -4.52 7.51
CA ASP A 146 -21.04 -5.89 7.05
C ASP A 146 -19.90 -6.40 6.16
N LEU A 147 -18.76 -5.70 6.18
CA LEU A 147 -17.51 -6.05 5.48
C LEU A 147 -16.61 -6.92 6.37
#